data_AF-A0A3C1DEP7-F1
#
_entry.id   AF-A0A3C1DEP7-F1
#
_cell.length_a   1.000
_cell.length_b   1.000
_cell.length_c   1.000
_cell.angle_alpha   90.00
_cell.angle_beta   90.00
_cell.angle_gamma   90.00
#
_symmetry.space_group_name_H-M   'P 1'
#
loop_
_entity.id
_entity.type
_entity.pdbx_description
1 polymer ?
#
loop_
_entity_poly.entity_id
_entity_poly.type
_entity_poly.pdbx_seq_one_letter_code
_entity_poly.pdbx_strand_id
1 'polypeptide(L)'
;MAATYYKLSCYDEANGVYGHECVNELIASRLMNALCIEHAPYRLVHARITIDGQPFETWLSESDSFRKQGQSKMALARFYGLNRLPGEGRLEFCQRFGWGAEVQKTMLVDYLIANRDRHGANLEVLKDRSGSIRLAPLFDSGLSLRFSTFNSSQLADVKPTGDVVANNFLGTRSLEQNLLRFVPPGLGIARLTEAHERAFFQGLETALDGAIQGVSGREFARFLWRMIWERWCRYEDFRDSGRLQAQG
;
A
#
# COMPACT_ATOMS: atom_id res chain seq x y z
N MET A 1 13.26 -8.83 -21.86
CA MET A 1 13.33 -8.10 -20.58
C MET A 1 11.92 -7.79 -20.13
N ALA A 2 11.65 -7.78 -18.81
CA ALA A 2 10.36 -7.31 -18.30
C ALA A 2 10.21 -5.82 -18.63
N ALA A 3 8.98 -5.35 -18.84
CA ALA A 3 8.73 -3.92 -19.02
C ALA A 3 8.92 -3.21 -17.67
N THR A 4 9.64 -2.09 -17.67
CA THR A 4 9.82 -1.22 -16.49
C THR A 4 8.85 -0.06 -16.59
N TYR A 5 8.18 0.25 -15.49
CA TYR A 5 7.20 1.32 -15.37
C TYR A 5 7.74 2.42 -14.46
N TYR A 6 7.43 3.65 -14.83
CA TYR A 6 7.73 4.85 -14.05
C TYR A 6 6.42 5.57 -13.72
N LYS A 7 6.25 5.96 -12.46
CA LYS A 7 5.08 6.72 -12.00
C LYS A 7 5.52 7.94 -11.20
N LEU A 8 5.08 9.10 -11.66
CA LEU A 8 5.25 10.39 -11.00
C LEU A 8 4.28 10.51 -9.81
N SER A 9 4.63 11.39 -8.88
CA SER A 9 3.66 11.95 -7.92
C SER A 9 2.66 12.87 -8.65
N CYS A 10 1.78 13.56 -7.91
CA CYS A 10 0.83 14.51 -8.50
C CYS A 10 1.51 15.55 -9.40
N TYR A 11 0.80 15.98 -10.44
CA TYR A 11 1.21 17.06 -11.32
C TYR A 11 0.05 18.00 -11.57
N ASP A 12 0.31 19.31 -11.50
CA ASP A 12 -0.54 20.33 -12.07
C ASP A 12 0.30 21.49 -12.65
N GLU A 13 -0.31 22.30 -13.50
CA GLU A 13 0.38 23.39 -14.20
C GLU A 13 0.93 24.48 -13.26
N ALA A 14 0.34 24.65 -12.08
CA ALA A 14 0.71 25.70 -11.15
C ALA A 14 1.88 25.30 -10.23
N ASN A 15 1.90 24.04 -9.80
CA ASN A 15 2.82 23.51 -8.80
C ASN A 15 3.91 22.60 -9.41
N GLY A 16 3.79 22.23 -10.69
CA GLY A 16 4.65 21.23 -11.30
C GLY A 16 4.40 19.85 -10.71
N VAL A 17 5.46 19.06 -10.51
CA VAL A 17 5.36 17.76 -9.81
C VAL A 17 5.48 17.98 -8.31
N TYR A 18 4.47 17.52 -7.55
CA TYR A 18 4.39 17.66 -6.10
C TYR A 18 3.82 16.39 -5.45
N GLY A 19 3.87 16.36 -4.12
CA GLY A 19 3.44 15.18 -3.35
C GLY A 19 4.53 14.13 -3.22
N HIS A 20 4.24 13.13 -2.39
CA HIS A 20 5.22 12.13 -1.94
C HIS A 20 4.73 10.70 -2.17
N GLU A 21 3.84 10.50 -3.14
CA GLU A 21 3.29 9.19 -3.52
C GLU A 21 4.41 8.22 -3.91
N CYS A 22 5.39 8.68 -4.70
CA CYS A 22 6.53 7.83 -5.09
C CYS A 22 7.35 7.34 -3.88
N VAL A 23 7.47 8.17 -2.84
CA VAL A 23 8.15 7.82 -1.59
C VAL A 23 7.30 6.85 -0.78
N ASN A 24 5.98 7.07 -0.73
CA ASN A 24 5.03 6.18 -0.07
C ASN A 24 5.01 4.78 -0.69
N GLU A 25 5.10 4.66 -2.02
CA GLU A 25 5.23 3.36 -2.70
C GLU A 25 6.47 2.59 -2.22
N LEU A 26 7.61 3.28 -2.10
CA LEU A 26 8.84 2.65 -1.63
C LEU A 26 8.75 2.25 -0.15
N ILE A 27 8.20 3.10 0.72
CA ILE A 27 8.00 2.76 2.14
C ILE A 27 7.04 1.57 2.28
N ALA A 28 5.93 1.55 1.54
CA ALA A 28 4.99 0.43 1.53
C ALA A 28 5.66 -0.86 1.02
N SER A 29 6.48 -0.78 -0.03
CA SER A 29 7.27 -1.92 -0.53
C SER A 29 8.26 -2.43 0.54
N ARG A 30 8.98 -1.55 1.22
CA ARG A 30 9.90 -1.92 2.32
C ARG A 30 9.15 -2.57 3.49
N LEU A 31 7.95 -2.09 3.82
CA LEU A 31 7.07 -2.72 4.80
C LEU A 31 6.66 -4.13 4.38
N MET A 32 6.19 -4.30 3.15
CA MET A 32 5.77 -5.62 2.65
C MET A 32 6.94 -6.60 2.58
N ASN A 33 8.16 -6.15 2.28
CA ASN A 33 9.38 -6.95 2.41
C ASN A 33 9.59 -7.43 3.86
N ALA A 34 9.50 -6.53 4.84
CA ALA A 34 9.68 -6.89 6.26
C ALA A 34 8.61 -7.86 6.78
N LEU A 35 7.40 -7.84 6.20
CA LEU A 35 6.30 -8.75 6.56
C LEU A 35 6.28 -10.05 5.75
N CYS A 36 7.18 -10.23 4.77
CA CYS A 36 7.17 -11.34 3.82
C CYS A 36 5.85 -11.46 3.03
N ILE A 37 5.33 -10.33 2.54
CA ILE A 37 4.10 -10.25 1.72
C ILE A 37 4.47 -10.04 0.25
N GLU A 38 3.89 -10.83 -0.65
CA GLU A 38 4.13 -10.71 -2.12
C GLU A 38 3.61 -9.35 -2.63
N HIS A 39 4.50 -8.59 -3.26
CA HIS A 39 4.21 -7.26 -3.78
C HIS A 39 5.10 -6.93 -4.99
N ALA A 40 4.69 -5.92 -5.76
CA ALA A 40 5.54 -5.34 -6.79
C ALA A 40 6.69 -4.57 -6.12
N PRO A 41 7.96 -4.87 -6.44
CA PRO A 41 9.08 -4.14 -5.87
C PRO A 41 9.09 -2.71 -6.44
N TYR A 42 9.35 -1.74 -5.56
CA TYR A 42 9.51 -0.34 -5.97
C TYR A 42 10.92 0.15 -5.68
N ARG A 43 11.40 1.03 -6.55
CA ARG A 43 12.60 1.84 -6.34
C ARG A 43 12.24 3.30 -6.51
N LEU A 44 13.00 4.16 -5.86
CA LEU A 44 12.90 5.60 -6.01
C LEU A 44 14.02 6.07 -6.93
N VAL A 45 13.68 6.84 -7.95
CA VAL A 45 14.61 7.37 -8.94
C VAL A 45 14.55 8.89 -8.89
N HIS A 46 15.70 9.54 -8.75
CA HIS A 46 15.83 10.97 -8.94
C HIS A 46 16.10 11.23 -10.43
N ALA A 47 15.23 11.98 -11.09
CA ALA A 47 15.28 12.13 -12.54
C ALA A 47 15.00 13.56 -12.97
N ARG A 48 15.61 13.92 -14.11
CA ARG A 48 15.19 15.07 -14.91
C ARG A 48 14.22 14.59 -15.99
N ILE A 49 13.01 15.10 -15.97
CA ILE A 49 11.94 14.77 -16.91
C ILE A 49 11.53 16.00 -17.72
N THR A 50 10.75 15.77 -18.76
CA THR A 50 10.15 16.85 -19.55
C THR A 50 8.66 16.62 -19.67
N ILE A 51 7.86 17.59 -19.25
CA ILE A 51 6.40 17.61 -19.41
C ILE A 51 6.08 18.83 -20.27
N ASP A 52 5.42 18.63 -21.41
CA ASP A 52 5.06 19.69 -22.37
C ASP A 52 6.23 20.62 -22.76
N GLY A 53 7.42 20.03 -22.92
CA GLY A 53 8.65 20.76 -23.25
C GLY A 53 9.32 21.48 -22.08
N GLN A 54 8.70 21.52 -20.90
CA GLN A 54 9.28 22.11 -19.70
C GLN A 54 10.07 21.08 -18.89
N PRO A 55 11.33 21.37 -18.51
CA PRO A 55 12.14 20.48 -17.71
C PRO A 55 11.75 20.54 -16.22
N PHE A 56 11.68 19.37 -15.58
CA PHE A 56 11.48 19.24 -14.13
C PHE A 56 12.54 18.29 -13.56
N GLU A 57 13.03 18.59 -12.36
CA GLU A 57 13.86 17.67 -11.57
C GLU A 57 13.03 17.18 -10.39
N THR A 58 12.81 15.87 -10.31
CA THR A 58 11.85 15.29 -9.37
C THR A 58 12.17 13.84 -9.03
N TRP A 59 11.43 13.30 -8.07
CA TRP A 59 11.45 11.90 -7.69
C TRP A 59 10.30 11.14 -8.33
N LEU A 60 10.58 9.92 -8.77
CA LEU A 60 9.57 9.03 -9.35
C LEU A 60 9.77 7.61 -8.85
N SER A 61 8.68 6.85 -8.89
CA SER A 61 8.71 5.44 -8.55
C SER A 61 8.98 4.60 -9.80
N GLU A 62 9.90 3.65 -9.69
CA GLU A 62 10.22 2.64 -10.70
C GLU A 62 9.73 1.27 -10.21
N SER A 63 9.07 0.51 -11.08
CA SER A 63 8.70 -0.87 -10.81
C SER A 63 8.72 -1.72 -12.07
N ASP A 64 9.22 -2.95 -11.96
CA ASP A 64 9.16 -3.93 -13.03
C ASP A 64 7.79 -4.58 -13.14
N SER A 65 7.41 -4.96 -14.35
CA SER A 65 6.20 -5.75 -14.58
C SER A 65 6.23 -7.06 -13.79
N PHE A 66 5.26 -7.25 -12.89
CA PHE A 66 5.03 -8.53 -12.23
C PHE A 66 4.43 -9.61 -13.16
N ARG A 67 4.08 -9.24 -14.39
CA ARG A 67 3.46 -10.14 -15.37
C ARG A 67 4.51 -10.97 -16.08
N LYS A 68 4.39 -12.29 -15.99
CA LYS A 68 5.24 -13.22 -16.75
C LYS A 68 4.82 -13.26 -18.22
N GLN A 69 5.75 -13.61 -19.11
CA GLN A 69 5.47 -13.72 -20.53
C GLN A 69 4.31 -14.69 -20.80
N GLY A 70 3.34 -14.25 -21.60
CA GLY A 70 2.16 -15.05 -21.95
C GLY A 70 1.04 -15.04 -20.91
N GLN A 71 1.18 -14.34 -19.78
CA GLN A 71 0.06 -14.09 -18.87
C GLN A 71 -0.80 -12.93 -19.38
N SER A 72 -2.11 -13.02 -19.17
CA SER A 72 -3.02 -11.88 -19.24
C SER A 72 -3.34 -11.36 -17.85
N LYS A 73 -3.81 -10.11 -17.77
CA LYS A 73 -4.19 -9.46 -16.51
C LYS A 73 -5.56 -8.82 -16.63
N MET A 74 -6.30 -8.78 -15.53
CA MET A 74 -7.61 -8.13 -15.43
C MET A 74 -7.79 -7.51 -14.05
N ALA A 75 -8.33 -6.29 -13.98
CA ALA A 75 -8.74 -5.69 -12.72
C ALA A 75 -9.68 -6.63 -11.94
N LEU A 76 -9.45 -6.81 -10.65
CA LEU A 76 -10.27 -7.69 -9.79
C LEU A 76 -11.73 -7.24 -9.79
N ALA A 77 -12.00 -5.94 -9.85
CA ALA A 77 -13.37 -5.42 -9.97
C ALA A 77 -14.12 -5.99 -11.19
N ARG A 78 -13.43 -6.03 -12.34
CA ARG A 78 -14.01 -6.59 -13.57
C ARG A 78 -14.13 -8.10 -13.48
N PHE A 79 -13.12 -8.78 -12.97
CA PHE A 79 -13.14 -10.22 -12.79
C PHE A 79 -14.27 -10.67 -11.86
N TYR A 80 -14.45 -9.97 -10.72
CA TYR A 80 -15.56 -10.17 -9.80
C TYR A 80 -16.92 -9.98 -10.48
N GLY A 81 -17.10 -8.89 -11.25
CA GLY A 81 -18.36 -8.62 -11.96
C GLY A 81 -18.77 -9.73 -12.94
N LEU A 82 -17.79 -10.41 -13.56
CA LEU A 82 -18.00 -11.49 -14.52
C LEU A 82 -18.20 -12.87 -13.87
N ASN A 83 -17.70 -13.09 -12.65
CA ASN A 83 -17.56 -14.44 -12.08
C ASN A 83 -18.27 -14.62 -10.71
N ARG A 84 -18.87 -13.57 -10.15
CA ARG A 84 -19.58 -13.66 -8.88
C ARG A 84 -20.87 -14.46 -9.00
N LEU A 85 -21.22 -15.16 -7.92
CA LEU A 85 -22.54 -15.76 -7.78
C LEU A 85 -23.58 -14.69 -7.38
N PRO A 86 -24.88 -14.93 -7.61
CA PRO A 86 -25.93 -14.03 -7.12
C PRO A 86 -25.83 -13.80 -5.61
N GLY A 87 -25.75 -12.54 -5.19
CA GLY A 87 -25.67 -12.15 -3.77
C GLY A 87 -24.28 -12.29 -3.13
N GLU A 88 -23.30 -12.89 -3.80
CA GLU A 88 -21.97 -13.12 -3.25
C GLU A 88 -21.22 -11.81 -2.98
N GLY A 89 -20.66 -11.68 -1.76
CA GLY A 89 -19.80 -10.57 -1.39
C GLY A 89 -18.39 -10.66 -2.00
N ARG A 90 -17.66 -9.55 -2.03
CA ARG A 90 -16.31 -9.51 -2.63
C ARG A 90 -15.28 -10.33 -1.85
N LEU A 91 -15.39 -10.36 -0.52
CA LEU A 91 -14.51 -11.18 0.31
C LEU A 91 -14.83 -12.67 0.17
N GLU A 92 -16.12 -13.04 0.20
CA GLU A 92 -16.59 -14.41 -0.03
C GLU A 92 -16.15 -14.92 -1.40
N PHE A 93 -16.26 -14.08 -2.42
CA PHE A 93 -15.72 -14.35 -3.75
C PHE A 93 -14.23 -14.68 -3.70
N CYS A 94 -13.42 -13.84 -3.05
CA CYS A 94 -11.98 -14.10 -2.96
C CYS A 94 -11.68 -15.40 -2.18
N GLN A 95 -12.44 -15.71 -1.13
CA GLN A 95 -12.31 -16.96 -0.39
C GLN A 95 -12.65 -18.18 -1.26
N ARG A 96 -13.72 -18.12 -2.06
CA ARG A 96 -14.10 -19.19 -3.00
C ARG A 96 -13.02 -19.45 -4.05
N PHE A 97 -12.31 -18.42 -4.48
CA PHE A 97 -11.17 -18.55 -5.39
C PHE A 97 -9.86 -18.95 -4.69
N GLY A 98 -9.88 -19.15 -3.37
CA GLY A 98 -8.71 -19.56 -2.58
C GLY A 98 -7.75 -18.42 -2.24
N TRP A 99 -8.16 -17.16 -2.39
CA TRP A 99 -7.34 -15.96 -2.18
C TRP A 99 -7.57 -15.27 -0.83
N GLY A 100 -8.19 -15.98 0.11
CA GLY A 100 -8.58 -15.40 1.41
C GLY A 100 -7.38 -14.85 2.19
N ALA A 101 -6.29 -15.60 2.25
CA ALA A 101 -5.10 -15.20 3.00
C ALA A 101 -4.40 -13.98 2.38
N GLU A 102 -4.31 -13.92 1.06
CA GLU A 102 -3.72 -12.81 0.30
C GLU A 102 -4.54 -11.52 0.47
N VAL A 103 -5.86 -11.62 0.44
CA VAL A 103 -6.77 -10.50 0.68
C VAL A 103 -6.66 -10.00 2.13
N GLN A 104 -6.53 -10.91 3.10
CA GLN A 104 -6.33 -10.53 4.51
C GLN A 104 -4.98 -9.86 4.74
N LYS A 105 -3.91 -10.33 4.08
CA LYS A 105 -2.60 -9.66 4.05
C LYS A 105 -2.70 -8.26 3.45
N THR A 106 -3.48 -8.09 2.38
CA THR A 106 -3.75 -6.78 1.78
C THR A 106 -4.45 -5.84 2.77
N MET A 107 -5.48 -6.32 3.49
CA MET A 107 -6.17 -5.52 4.50
C MET A 107 -5.26 -5.09 5.64
N LEU A 108 -4.34 -5.96 6.09
CA LEU A 108 -3.34 -5.59 7.10
C LEU A 108 -2.40 -4.51 6.56
N VAL A 109 -1.84 -4.69 5.37
CA VAL A 109 -0.96 -3.68 4.76
C VAL A 109 -1.67 -2.34 4.64
N ASP A 110 -2.88 -2.33 4.06
CA ASP A 110 -3.68 -1.12 3.91
C ASP A 110 -3.92 -0.43 5.25
N TYR A 111 -4.23 -1.19 6.30
CA TYR A 111 -4.37 -0.65 7.65
C TYR A 111 -3.08 0.00 8.17
N LEU A 112 -1.94 -0.69 8.06
CA LEU A 112 -0.65 -0.22 8.58
C LEU A 112 -0.17 1.07 7.90
N ILE A 113 -0.38 1.19 6.59
CA ILE A 113 -0.01 2.38 5.83
C ILE A 113 -1.14 3.42 5.74
N ALA A 114 -2.32 3.12 6.29
CA ALA A 114 -3.53 3.92 6.12
C ALA A 114 -3.86 4.21 4.63
N ASN A 115 -3.86 3.16 3.79
CA ASN A 115 -4.17 3.28 2.36
C ASN A 115 -5.61 3.75 2.13
N ARG A 116 -5.78 4.85 1.39
CA ARG A 116 -7.07 5.47 1.14
C ARG A 116 -7.72 5.01 -0.16
N ASP A 117 -7.03 4.26 -1.02
CA ASP A 117 -7.46 4.02 -2.39
C ASP A 117 -7.17 2.61 -2.92
N ARG A 118 -7.43 1.59 -2.09
CA ARG A 118 -7.44 0.18 -2.54
C ARG A 118 -8.72 -0.14 -3.33
N HIS A 119 -8.96 0.55 -4.45
CA HIS A 119 -10.07 0.23 -5.34
C HIS A 119 -9.77 -1.04 -6.17
N GLY A 120 -10.80 -1.63 -6.77
CA GLY A 120 -10.67 -2.94 -7.41
C GLY A 120 -9.90 -2.96 -8.74
N ALA A 121 -9.33 -1.82 -9.15
CA ALA A 121 -8.36 -1.76 -10.24
C ALA A 121 -6.90 -1.71 -9.74
N ASN A 122 -6.69 -1.37 -8.46
CA ASN A 122 -5.41 -1.52 -7.74
C ASN A 122 -5.24 -2.95 -7.17
N LEU A 123 -6.05 -3.88 -7.69
CA LEU A 123 -6.02 -5.31 -7.46
C LEU A 123 -6.21 -5.95 -8.82
N GLU A 124 -5.34 -6.89 -9.17
CA GLU A 124 -5.40 -7.56 -10.47
C GLU A 124 -5.41 -9.07 -10.30
N VAL A 125 -6.02 -9.72 -11.26
CA VAL A 125 -6.03 -11.17 -11.45
C VAL A 125 -5.15 -11.48 -12.65
N LEU A 126 -4.22 -12.41 -12.48
CA LEU A 126 -3.36 -12.92 -13.53
C LEU A 126 -3.86 -14.28 -13.99
N LYS A 127 -3.92 -14.47 -15.31
CA LYS A 127 -4.24 -15.75 -15.93
C LYS A 127 -3.10 -16.19 -16.84
N ASP A 128 -2.65 -17.42 -16.67
CA ASP A 128 -1.64 -18.00 -17.56
C ASP A 128 -2.25 -18.78 -18.73
N ARG A 129 -1.38 -19.31 -19.60
CA ARG A 129 -1.78 -20.08 -20.79
C ARG A 129 -2.43 -21.43 -20.47
N SER A 130 -2.14 -22.01 -19.30
CA SER A 130 -2.78 -23.24 -18.83
C SER A 130 -4.20 -22.99 -18.31
N GLY A 131 -4.54 -21.73 -18.08
CA GLY A 131 -5.82 -21.30 -17.53
C GLY A 131 -5.80 -21.11 -16.02
N SER A 132 -4.65 -21.29 -15.35
CA SER A 132 -4.49 -21.02 -13.93
C SER A 132 -4.68 -19.54 -13.64
N ILE A 133 -5.36 -19.25 -12.52
CA ILE A 133 -5.76 -17.90 -12.11
C ILE A 133 -5.25 -17.63 -10.70
N ARG A 134 -4.60 -16.49 -10.49
CA ARG A 134 -4.16 -16.03 -9.17
C ARG A 134 -4.29 -14.51 -9.04
N LEU A 135 -4.23 -14.00 -7.82
CA LEU A 135 -4.00 -12.57 -7.61
C LEU A 135 -2.60 -12.16 -8.08
N ALA A 136 -2.52 -10.94 -8.61
CA ALA A 136 -1.25 -10.26 -8.82
C ALA A 136 -0.63 -9.87 -7.47
N PRO A 137 0.70 -9.70 -7.41
CA PRO A 137 1.36 -9.07 -6.25
C PRO A 137 0.72 -7.73 -5.91
N LEU A 138 0.70 -7.35 -4.63
CA LEU A 138 0.17 -6.05 -4.22
C LEU A 138 0.98 -4.89 -4.84
N PHE A 139 0.30 -3.86 -5.34
CA PHE A 139 0.92 -2.69 -5.99
C PHE A 139 0.04 -1.45 -5.77
N ASP A 140 0.49 -0.27 -6.19
CA ASP A 140 -0.25 1.00 -6.08
C ASP A 140 -0.70 1.32 -4.65
N SER A 141 0.27 1.66 -3.81
CA SER A 141 0.09 2.01 -2.41
C SER A 141 0.48 3.47 -2.11
N GLY A 142 0.71 4.29 -3.14
CA GLY A 142 1.16 5.67 -3.01
C GLY A 142 0.14 6.59 -2.34
N LEU A 143 -1.16 6.31 -2.51
CA LEU A 143 -2.26 7.04 -1.87
C LEU A 143 -2.49 6.60 -0.40
N SER A 144 -1.41 6.57 0.36
CA SER A 144 -1.34 6.14 1.76
C SER A 144 -0.54 7.15 2.59
N LEU A 145 -0.24 6.83 3.85
CA LEU A 145 0.73 7.56 4.69
C LEU A 145 0.51 9.09 4.76
N ARG A 146 -0.76 9.50 4.64
CA ARG A 146 -1.21 10.91 4.60
C ARG A 146 -0.63 11.72 3.43
N PHE A 147 -0.62 11.12 2.23
CA PHE A 147 -0.26 11.78 0.97
C PHE A 147 -0.83 13.20 0.80
N SER A 148 -2.03 13.47 1.33
CA SER A 148 -2.73 14.76 1.20
C SER A 148 -2.42 15.76 2.32
N THR A 149 -1.29 15.60 3.00
CA THR A 149 -0.78 16.56 3.98
C THR A 149 0.38 17.32 3.33
N PHE A 150 0.38 18.65 3.41
CA PHE A 150 1.32 19.50 2.68
C PHE A 150 2.06 20.51 3.57
N ASN A 151 1.64 20.69 4.82
CA ASN A 151 2.31 21.59 5.77
C ASN A 151 2.27 21.06 7.20
N SER A 152 3.12 21.65 8.06
CA SER A 152 3.28 21.28 9.46
C SER A 152 1.98 21.36 10.28
N SER A 153 1.11 22.33 10.02
CA SER A 153 -0.18 22.45 10.72
C SER A 153 -1.09 21.26 10.40
N GLN A 154 -1.22 20.91 9.13
CA GLN A 154 -2.00 19.74 8.71
C GLN A 154 -1.42 18.44 9.26
N LEU A 155 -0.09 18.34 9.36
CA LEU A 155 0.58 17.16 9.91
C LEU A 155 0.32 17.02 11.42
N ALA A 156 0.31 18.13 12.16
CA ALA A 156 0.05 18.16 13.59
C ALA A 156 -1.36 17.66 13.96
N ASP A 157 -2.34 17.87 13.09
CA ASP A 157 -3.71 17.39 13.27
C ASP A 157 -3.88 15.89 13.00
N VAL A 158 -2.85 15.23 12.43
CA VAL A 158 -2.95 13.81 12.13
C VAL A 158 -2.76 12.96 13.38
N LYS A 159 -3.81 12.18 13.70
CA LYS A 159 -3.72 11.05 14.62
C LYS A 159 -3.10 9.84 13.90
N PRO A 160 -1.94 9.31 14.32
CA PRO A 160 -1.25 8.22 13.61
C PRO A 160 -2.12 6.95 13.46
N THR A 161 -2.78 6.54 14.54
CA THR A 161 -3.71 5.39 14.55
C THR A 161 -5.14 5.75 14.16
N GLY A 162 -5.44 7.02 13.85
CA GLY A 162 -6.78 7.45 13.48
C GLY A 162 -7.23 6.81 12.18
N ASP A 163 -8.46 6.27 12.16
CA ASP A 163 -9.00 5.65 10.96
C ASP A 163 -9.16 6.66 9.80
N VAL A 164 -9.19 6.16 8.57
CA VAL A 164 -9.35 6.97 7.37
C VAL A 164 -10.53 6.45 6.56
N VAL A 165 -11.22 7.36 5.89
CA VAL A 165 -12.25 6.97 4.93
C VAL A 165 -11.53 6.45 3.67
N ALA A 166 -11.52 5.13 3.50
CA ALA A 166 -10.86 4.46 2.38
C ALA A 166 -11.86 4.10 1.26
N ASN A 167 -11.44 4.29 0.02
CA ASN A 167 -12.02 3.66 -1.16
C ASN A 167 -11.51 2.22 -1.25
N ASN A 168 -12.07 1.34 -0.42
CA ASN A 168 -11.64 -0.04 -0.31
C ASN A 168 -12.61 -0.97 -1.06
N PHE A 169 -12.09 -1.74 -2.01
CA PHE A 169 -12.91 -2.70 -2.76
C PHE A 169 -13.25 -3.94 -1.95
N LEU A 170 -12.34 -4.44 -1.11
CA LEU A 170 -12.46 -5.75 -0.48
C LEU A 170 -13.40 -5.75 0.73
N GLY A 171 -13.36 -4.68 1.53
CA GLY A 171 -14.09 -4.55 2.78
C GLY A 171 -14.96 -3.29 2.87
N THR A 172 -15.04 -2.75 4.08
CA THR A 172 -15.70 -1.49 4.40
C THR A 172 -14.78 -0.29 4.11
N ARG A 173 -15.31 0.93 4.28
CA ARG A 173 -14.53 2.17 4.19
C ARG A 173 -13.65 2.45 5.41
N SER A 174 -13.73 1.62 6.46
CA SER A 174 -12.92 1.70 7.66
C SER A 174 -11.85 0.62 7.63
N LEU A 175 -10.57 1.03 7.66
CA LEU A 175 -9.47 0.08 7.59
C LEU A 175 -9.35 -0.70 8.90
N GLU A 176 -9.64 -0.06 10.02
CA GLU A 176 -9.69 -0.71 11.31
C GLU A 176 -10.83 -1.75 11.39
N GLN A 177 -12.05 -1.43 10.92
CA GLN A 177 -13.11 -2.42 10.88
C GLN A 177 -12.75 -3.61 9.98
N ASN A 178 -12.05 -3.37 8.88
CA ASN A 178 -11.60 -4.45 8.00
C ASN A 178 -10.59 -5.37 8.71
N LEU A 179 -9.64 -4.78 9.43
CA LEU A 179 -8.68 -5.52 10.24
C LEU A 179 -9.41 -6.39 11.29
N LEU A 180 -10.25 -5.77 12.12
CA LEU A 180 -10.89 -6.44 13.26
C LEU A 180 -11.89 -7.53 12.83
N ARG A 181 -12.56 -7.35 11.69
CA ARG A 181 -13.61 -8.29 11.24
C ARG A 181 -13.09 -9.43 10.39
N PHE A 182 -12.05 -9.18 9.60
CA PHE A 182 -11.69 -10.08 8.50
C PHE A 182 -10.28 -10.64 8.59
N VAL A 183 -9.38 -10.01 9.35
CA VAL A 183 -7.99 -10.47 9.47
C VAL A 183 -7.83 -11.36 10.71
N PRO A 184 -7.43 -12.64 10.55
CA PRO A 184 -7.31 -13.54 11.67
C PRO A 184 -6.01 -13.31 12.47
N PRO A 185 -5.99 -13.67 13.76
CA PRO A 185 -4.77 -13.61 14.59
C PRO A 185 -3.61 -14.51 14.12
N GLY A 186 -3.91 -15.53 13.32
CA GLY A 186 -2.95 -16.51 12.81
C GLY A 186 -2.42 -16.19 11.42
N LEU A 187 -2.46 -14.94 10.96
CA LEU A 187 -2.01 -14.59 9.61
C LEU A 187 -0.53 -14.92 9.42
N GLY A 188 -0.20 -15.71 8.39
CA GLY A 188 1.17 -16.13 8.09
C GLY A 188 2.01 -14.99 7.49
N ILE A 189 2.57 -14.15 8.36
CA ILE A 189 3.45 -13.01 8.06
C ILE A 189 4.64 -12.99 9.01
N ALA A 190 5.73 -12.34 8.59
CA ALA A 190 6.84 -12.05 9.49
C ALA A 190 6.49 -10.92 10.48
N ARG A 191 7.14 -10.91 11.64
CA ARG A 191 6.91 -9.92 12.69
C ARG A 191 7.66 -8.62 12.36
N LEU A 192 6.96 -7.48 12.40
CA LEU A 192 7.61 -6.18 12.38
C LEU A 192 8.25 -5.87 13.74
N THR A 193 9.45 -5.29 13.74
CA THR A 193 10.20 -4.88 14.93
C THR A 193 10.77 -3.48 14.74
N GLU A 194 11.14 -2.81 15.84
CA GLU A 194 11.77 -1.48 15.78
C GLU A 194 13.07 -1.45 14.99
N ALA A 195 13.79 -2.58 14.92
CA ALA A 195 15.02 -2.69 14.13
C ALA A 195 14.80 -2.42 12.62
N HIS A 196 13.56 -2.55 12.12
CA HIS A 196 13.23 -2.26 10.73
C HIS A 196 13.13 -0.75 10.42
N GLU A 197 13.00 0.13 11.41
CA GLU A 197 12.82 1.58 11.20
C GLU A 197 13.90 2.14 10.26
N ARG A 198 15.17 1.86 10.57
CA ARG A 198 16.29 2.35 9.77
C ARG A 198 16.20 1.92 8.30
N ALA A 199 15.82 0.67 8.05
CA ALA A 199 15.74 0.14 6.68
C ALA A 199 14.60 0.78 5.88
N PHE A 200 13.52 1.23 6.53
CA PHE A 200 12.38 1.85 5.84
C PHE A 200 12.72 3.23 5.28
N PHE A 201 13.55 3.99 5.99
CA PHE A 201 13.84 5.39 5.65
C PHE A 201 15.25 5.64 5.11
N GLN A 202 16.09 4.60 5.06
CA GLN A 202 17.44 4.71 4.52
C GLN A 202 17.44 5.30 3.10
N GLY A 203 18.14 6.42 2.93
CA GLY A 203 18.33 7.10 1.64
C GLY A 203 17.12 7.91 1.19
N LEU A 204 16.13 8.16 2.06
CA LEU A 204 14.94 8.95 1.74
C LEU A 204 15.01 10.37 2.28
N GLU A 205 16.09 10.74 2.98
CA GLU A 205 16.21 12.04 3.66
C GLU A 205 15.95 13.21 2.71
N THR A 206 16.58 13.20 1.53
CA THR A 206 16.41 14.25 0.51
C THR A 206 15.04 14.20 -0.18
N ALA A 207 14.47 13.01 -0.37
CA ALA A 207 13.16 12.87 -1.01
C ALA A 207 12.00 13.26 -0.09
N LEU A 208 12.18 13.14 1.22
CA LEU A 208 11.24 13.56 2.23
C LEU A 208 11.41 15.04 2.62
N ASP A 209 12.58 15.63 2.35
CA ASP A 209 12.80 17.04 2.61
C ASP A 209 11.97 17.90 1.65
N GLY A 210 11.17 18.82 2.20
CA GLY A 210 10.23 19.60 1.41
C GLY A 210 8.95 18.86 1.00
N ALA A 211 8.80 17.56 1.30
CA ALA A 211 7.54 16.83 1.08
C ALA A 211 6.38 17.44 1.88
N ILE A 212 6.68 17.98 3.07
CA ILE A 212 5.76 18.71 3.93
C ILE A 212 6.39 20.06 4.26
N GLN A 213 5.73 21.16 3.90
CA GLN A 213 6.21 22.51 4.17
C GLN A 213 6.38 22.74 5.69
N GLY A 214 7.57 23.18 6.08
CA GLY A 214 7.90 23.47 7.49
C GLY A 214 8.21 22.24 8.34
N VAL A 215 8.48 21.08 7.71
CA VAL A 215 8.89 19.84 8.38
C VAL A 215 10.11 19.28 7.66
N SER A 216 11.18 19.00 8.39
CA SER A 216 12.36 18.36 7.79
C SER A 216 12.07 16.92 7.37
N GLY A 217 12.82 16.41 6.38
CA GLY A 217 12.68 15.01 5.96
C GLY A 217 12.84 14.00 7.10
N ARG A 218 13.69 14.30 8.10
CA ARG A 218 13.90 13.46 9.30
C ARG A 218 12.68 13.46 10.23
N GLU A 219 12.09 14.62 10.48
CA GLU A 219 10.88 14.73 11.31
C GLU A 219 9.72 14.00 10.64
N PHE A 220 9.59 14.15 9.31
CA PHE A 220 8.55 13.45 8.57
C PHE A 220 8.78 11.93 8.57
N ALA A 221 10.00 11.45 8.35
CA ALA A 221 10.35 10.02 8.46
C ALA A 221 9.96 9.42 9.83
N ARG A 222 10.28 10.11 10.93
CA ARG A 222 9.90 9.68 12.29
C ARG A 222 8.39 9.62 12.47
N PHE A 223 7.65 10.58 11.91
CA PHE A 223 6.20 10.58 11.95
C PHE A 223 5.62 9.38 11.17
N LEU A 224 6.13 9.10 9.97
CA LEU A 224 5.71 7.96 9.16
C LEU A 224 6.01 6.63 9.86
N TRP A 225 7.20 6.50 10.47
CA TRP A 225 7.54 5.35 11.28
C TRP A 225 6.55 5.16 12.44
N ARG A 226 6.32 6.22 13.22
CA ARG A 226 5.38 6.21 14.34
C ARG A 226 3.98 5.78 13.91
N MET A 227 3.51 6.22 12.73
CA MET A 227 2.23 5.77 12.17
C MET A 227 2.19 4.27 11.92
N ILE A 228 3.21 3.72 11.25
CA ILE A 228 3.28 2.30 10.95
C ILE A 228 3.42 1.49 12.25
N TRP A 229 4.29 1.93 13.16
CA TRP A 229 4.61 1.22 14.40
C TRP A 229 3.46 1.19 15.39
N GLU A 230 2.81 2.34 15.66
CA GLU A 230 1.66 2.38 16.57
C GLU A 230 0.49 1.50 16.05
N ARG A 231 0.28 1.48 14.73
CA ARG A 231 -0.71 0.61 14.09
C ARG A 231 -0.31 -0.86 14.19
N TRP A 232 0.96 -1.18 14.00
CA TRP A 232 1.48 -2.53 14.18
C TRP A 232 1.26 -3.02 15.62
N CYS A 233 1.60 -2.22 16.64
CA CYS A 233 1.36 -2.56 18.03
C CYS A 233 -0.13 -2.84 18.30
N ARG A 234 -1.03 -1.99 17.78
CA ARG A 234 -2.48 -2.20 17.89
C ARG A 234 -2.96 -3.49 17.21
N TYR A 235 -2.35 -3.87 16.08
CA TYR A 235 -2.62 -5.15 15.45
C TYR A 235 -2.12 -6.33 16.30
N GLU A 236 -0.93 -6.25 16.89
CA GLU A 236 -0.39 -7.28 17.78
C GLU A 236 -1.27 -7.45 19.03
N ASP A 237 -1.75 -6.36 19.63
CA ASP A 237 -2.66 -6.41 20.79
C ASP A 237 -3.97 -7.14 20.45
N PHE A 238 -4.54 -6.84 19.27
CA PHE A 238 -5.72 -7.55 18.75
C PHE A 238 -5.42 -9.02 18.51
N ARG A 239 -4.26 -9.33 17.92
CA ARG A 239 -3.83 -10.69 17.61
C ARG A 239 -3.70 -11.53 18.87
N ASP A 240 -3.06 -10.97 19.90
CA ASP A 240 -2.80 -11.69 21.13
C ASP A 240 -4.10 -11.88 21.95
N SER A 241 -5.00 -10.89 21.93
CA SER A 241 -6.34 -11.00 22.52
C SER A 241 -7.20 -12.07 21.83
N GLY A 242 -7.18 -12.13 20.50
CA GLY A 242 -7.94 -13.11 19.72
C GLY A 242 -7.42 -14.54 19.86
N ARG A 243 -6.12 -14.74 20.11
CA ARG A 243 -5.54 -16.06 20.39
C ARG A 243 -6.00 -16.61 21.73
N LEU A 244 -6.08 -15.77 22.77
CA LEU A 244 -6.54 -16.17 24.09
C LEU A 244 -8.01 -16.61 24.07
N GLN A 245 -8.86 -15.96 23.27
CA GLN A 245 -10.27 -16.34 23.13
C GLN A 245 -10.50 -17.64 22.34
N ALA A 246 -9.56 -18.05 21.48
CA ALA A 246 -9.66 -19.29 20.70
C ALA A 246 -9.13 -20.53 21.46
N GLN A 247 -8.51 -20.33 22.62
CA GLN A 247 -7.92 -21.39 23.46
C GLN A 247 -8.74 -21.69 24.73
N GLY A 248 -9.83 -20.95 24.99
CA GLY A 248 -10.78 -21.19 26.08
C GLY A 248 -12.12 -21.67 25.55
#